data_AF-A0A410TPM9-F1
#
_entry.id   AF-A0A410TPM9-F1
#
_cell.length_a   1.000
_cell.length_b   1.000
_cell.length_c   1.000
_cell.angle_alpha   90.00
_cell.angle_beta   90.00
_cell.angle_gamma   90.00
#
_symmetry.space_group_name_H-M   'P 1'
#
loop_
_entity.id
_entity.type
_entity.pdbx_description
1 polymer ?
#
loop_
_entity_poly.entity_id
_entity_poly.type
_entity_poly.pdbx_seq_one_letter_code
_entity_poly.pdbx_strand_id
1 'polypeptide(L)'
;MDDTSTRSEPESRPEEPVDPASDGPGDADGTRGDEAPEAAPDGASADETDIEALRERVESEYDFDDFGPSDMAQMSAEEWDAAFDPDTWITGDRLLDRVDAELKSRIATRDVFGVLERVREDGEERVLVYSDEGYAIIRPTGEVRGEGTVLRDIEPVVALAAMDSYEVPEPPDDWSLPHPDSVPEGSGEFGNLVIQVVAAIQTLAGVSLLVASAVADLGTIVAPAMGIIFLLVGVFLFAMVANARLSDRFRSEEYRDRLRALREAKQRPEFVPVEDGVVTDEDGAASDRDRDE
;
A
#
# COMPACT_ATOMS: atom_id res chain seq x y z
N MET A 1 13.83 57.49 -2.32
CA MET A 1 13.51 57.02 -3.68
C MET A 1 13.89 55.56 -3.65
N ASP A 2 12.93 54.77 -3.21
CA ASP A 2 13.10 53.46 -2.61
C ASP A 2 12.48 52.38 -3.52
N ASP A 3 13.05 51.18 -3.39
CA ASP A 3 12.50 49.84 -3.63
C ASP A 3 11.96 49.42 -5.01
N THR A 4 12.52 48.31 -5.53
CA THR A 4 11.72 47.18 -6.06
C THR A 4 12.56 45.90 -5.98
N SER A 5 12.37 45.14 -4.89
CA SER A 5 12.62 43.70 -4.82
C SER A 5 11.27 43.01 -4.87
N THR A 6 11.04 42.10 -5.82
CA THR A 6 9.86 41.22 -5.83
C THR A 6 10.29 39.82 -5.39
N ARG A 7 10.06 39.55 -4.10
CA ARG A 7 10.01 38.21 -3.48
C ARG A 7 8.55 37.78 -3.47
N SER A 8 8.24 36.61 -4.00
CA SER A 8 6.91 35.99 -3.92
C SER A 8 7.04 34.63 -3.21
N GLU A 9 6.51 34.59 -2.00
CA GLU A 9 6.14 33.41 -1.18
C GLU A 9 4.77 33.77 -0.52
N PRO A 10 4.04 32.85 0.12
CA PRO A 10 2.90 32.14 -0.46
C PRO A 10 1.56 32.60 0.17
N GLU A 11 0.48 32.20 -0.47
CA GLU A 11 -0.91 32.52 -0.10
C GLU A 11 -1.35 31.72 1.14
N SER A 12 -1.48 32.41 2.28
CA SER A 12 -2.02 31.88 3.53
C SER A 12 -3.56 31.83 3.51
N ARG A 13 -4.14 30.73 3.99
CA ARG A 13 -5.59 30.52 4.18
C ARG A 13 -6.20 31.58 5.13
N PRO A 14 -7.49 31.97 4.98
CA PRO A 14 -8.12 32.90 5.91
C PRO A 14 -8.53 32.21 7.22
N GLU A 15 -8.16 32.82 8.35
CA GLU A 15 -8.61 32.49 9.71
C GLU A 15 -10.01 33.07 9.97
N GLU A 16 -10.89 32.28 10.58
CA GLU A 16 -12.21 32.69 11.07
C GLU A 16 -12.08 33.52 12.36
N PRO A 17 -12.84 34.62 12.55
CA PRO A 17 -12.66 35.51 13.70
C PRO A 17 -13.40 35.00 14.94
N VAL A 18 -12.68 34.99 16.07
CA VAL A 18 -13.21 34.77 17.42
C VAL A 18 -13.32 36.12 18.15
N ASP A 19 -14.45 36.35 18.85
CA ASP A 19 -14.65 37.04 20.17
C ASP A 19 -15.91 37.93 20.24
N PRO A 20 -16.47 38.28 21.44
CA PRO A 20 -16.27 37.73 22.79
C PRO A 20 -17.58 37.54 23.61
N ALA A 21 -17.42 36.99 24.82
CA ALA A 21 -18.45 36.81 25.86
C ALA A 21 -19.00 38.13 26.46
N SER A 22 -20.24 38.10 26.96
CA SER A 22 -20.76 39.02 28.00
C SER A 22 -21.95 38.42 28.76
N ASP A 23 -21.98 38.71 30.06
CA ASP A 23 -22.74 38.11 31.17
C ASP A 23 -24.29 38.15 31.12
N GLY A 24 -24.93 37.22 31.87
CA GLY A 24 -26.39 37.09 32.09
C GLY A 24 -27.05 38.21 32.93
N PRO A 25 -28.37 38.14 33.28
CA PRO A 25 -28.96 37.05 34.10
C PRO A 25 -30.47 36.72 33.87
N GLY A 26 -30.97 35.65 34.53
CA GLY A 26 -32.32 35.62 35.14
C GLY A 26 -33.48 34.86 34.45
N ASP A 27 -33.87 33.74 35.06
CA ASP A 27 -35.23 33.16 35.25
C ASP A 27 -36.26 33.12 34.10
N ALA A 28 -36.65 31.91 33.66
CA ALA A 28 -38.02 31.36 33.80
C ALA A 28 -38.25 30.07 32.99
N ASP A 29 -38.71 29.05 33.72
CA ASP A 29 -39.61 27.94 33.37
C ASP A 29 -40.07 27.74 31.91
N GLY A 30 -39.90 26.50 31.42
CA GLY A 30 -40.34 26.08 30.09
C GLY A 30 -40.02 24.63 29.78
N THR A 31 -40.66 23.70 30.49
CA THR A 31 -40.67 22.26 30.15
C THR A 31 -41.22 22.06 28.73
N ARG A 32 -40.38 21.67 27.78
CA ARG A 32 -40.75 20.91 26.58
C ARG A 32 -39.68 19.86 26.34
N GLY A 33 -40.07 18.60 26.52
CA GLY A 33 -39.27 17.46 26.07
C GLY A 33 -39.14 17.53 24.56
N ASP A 34 -37.89 17.60 24.12
CA ASP A 34 -37.52 17.38 22.73
C ASP A 34 -37.04 15.94 22.67
N GLU A 35 -37.80 15.13 21.93
CA GLU A 35 -37.50 13.74 21.63
C GLU A 35 -36.14 13.68 20.92
N ALA A 36 -35.11 13.24 21.64
CA ALA A 36 -33.92 12.69 21.01
C ALA A 36 -34.38 11.50 20.14
N PRO A 37 -33.87 11.34 18.91
CA PRO A 37 -34.18 10.14 18.14
C PRO A 37 -33.69 8.95 18.96
N GLU A 38 -34.63 8.09 19.35
CA GLU A 38 -34.33 6.80 19.96
C GLU A 38 -33.29 6.11 19.06
N ALA A 39 -32.10 5.90 19.61
CA ALA A 39 -31.22 4.88 19.10
C ALA A 39 -32.04 3.58 19.10
N ALA A 40 -32.28 3.04 17.91
CA ALA A 40 -33.01 1.80 17.75
C ALA A 40 -32.38 0.74 18.69
N PRO A 41 -33.19 0.05 19.50
CA PRO A 41 -32.68 -0.98 20.38
C PRO A 41 -32.19 -2.15 19.52
N ASP A 42 -31.01 -2.64 19.89
CA ASP A 42 -30.48 -3.98 19.62
C ASP A 42 -30.86 -4.61 18.27
N GLY A 43 -29.84 -4.75 17.42
CA GLY A 43 -29.83 -5.82 16.43
C GLY A 43 -30.20 -7.10 17.14
N ALA A 44 -31.42 -7.58 16.88
CA ALA A 44 -31.82 -8.90 17.25
C ALA A 44 -30.75 -9.81 16.67
N SER A 45 -30.02 -10.50 17.54
CA SER A 45 -29.21 -11.64 17.14
C SER A 45 -30.16 -12.56 16.38
N ALA A 46 -30.12 -12.48 15.05
CA ALA A 46 -30.66 -13.52 14.21
C ALA A 46 -29.99 -14.79 14.72
N ASP A 47 -30.77 -15.84 14.97
CA ASP A 47 -30.20 -17.10 15.43
C ASP A 47 -29.08 -17.48 14.44
N GLU A 48 -27.92 -17.98 14.91
CA GLU A 48 -26.79 -18.38 14.03
C GLU A 48 -27.26 -19.26 12.86
N THR A 49 -28.33 -20.03 13.08
CA THR A 49 -28.99 -20.86 12.07
C THR A 49 -29.68 -20.07 10.95
N ASP A 50 -30.25 -18.89 11.26
CA ASP A 50 -30.87 -18.00 10.27
C ASP A 50 -29.81 -17.29 9.41
N ILE A 51 -28.67 -16.91 10.00
CA ILE A 51 -27.53 -16.33 9.27
C ILE A 51 -26.89 -17.38 8.35
N GLU A 52 -26.68 -18.61 8.82
CA GLU A 52 -26.14 -19.69 7.99
C GLU A 52 -27.07 -20.02 6.80
N ALA A 53 -28.38 -20.05 7.03
CA ALA A 53 -29.36 -20.26 5.96
C ALA A 53 -29.43 -19.08 4.98
N LEU A 54 -29.09 -17.87 5.42
CA LEU A 54 -28.95 -16.70 4.55
C LEU A 54 -27.67 -16.80 3.72
N ARG A 55 -26.55 -17.23 4.32
CA ARG A 55 -25.28 -17.45 3.65
C ARG A 55 -25.38 -18.48 2.51
N GLU A 56 -25.95 -19.65 2.78
CA GLU A 56 -26.13 -20.70 1.75
C GLU A 56 -26.97 -20.19 0.57
N ARG A 57 -27.96 -19.32 0.84
CA ARG A 57 -28.77 -18.70 -0.21
C ARG A 57 -27.95 -17.72 -1.03
N VAL A 58 -27.17 -16.86 -0.37
CA VAL A 58 -26.31 -15.86 -1.02
C VAL A 58 -25.25 -16.54 -1.88
N GLU A 59 -24.58 -17.57 -1.38
CA GLU A 59 -23.62 -18.38 -2.16
C GLU A 59 -24.26 -19.05 -3.39
N SER A 60 -25.56 -19.33 -3.35
CA SER A 60 -26.27 -19.88 -4.51
C SER A 60 -26.73 -18.82 -5.52
N GLU A 61 -26.96 -17.59 -5.06
CA GLU A 61 -27.51 -16.50 -5.87
C GLU A 61 -26.43 -15.69 -6.57
N TYR A 62 -25.27 -15.51 -5.92
CA TYR A 62 -24.17 -14.69 -6.41
C TYR A 62 -22.95 -15.54 -6.76
N ASP A 63 -22.33 -15.25 -7.90
CA ASP A 63 -21.02 -15.81 -8.27
C ASP A 63 -19.92 -14.89 -7.72
N PHE A 64 -19.30 -15.31 -6.62
CA PHE A 64 -18.26 -14.52 -5.95
C PHE A 64 -16.97 -14.38 -6.78
N ASP A 65 -16.74 -15.25 -7.77
CA ASP A 65 -15.54 -15.19 -8.63
C ASP A 65 -15.65 -14.08 -9.71
N ASP A 66 -16.87 -13.72 -10.12
CA ASP A 66 -17.17 -12.62 -11.07
C ASP A 66 -18.02 -11.51 -10.42
N PHE A 67 -17.86 -11.31 -9.11
CA PHE A 67 -18.65 -10.37 -8.35
C PHE A 67 -18.24 -8.92 -8.62
N GLY A 68 -19.18 -8.10 -9.09
CA GLY A 68 -18.92 -6.73 -9.54
C GLY A 68 -19.71 -5.64 -8.81
N PRO A 69 -19.48 -4.36 -9.15
CA PRO A 69 -20.21 -3.23 -8.57
C PRO A 69 -21.73 -3.30 -8.76
N SER A 70 -22.21 -3.98 -9.80
CA SER A 70 -23.65 -4.21 -10.04
C SER A 70 -24.26 -5.18 -9.03
N ASP A 71 -23.50 -6.17 -8.58
CA ASP A 71 -23.96 -7.18 -7.62
C ASP A 71 -23.93 -6.58 -6.21
N MET A 72 -22.90 -5.78 -5.90
CA MET A 72 -22.85 -4.98 -4.68
C MET A 72 -24.09 -4.07 -4.49
N ALA A 73 -24.60 -3.50 -5.59
CA ALA A 73 -25.77 -2.63 -5.55
C ALA A 73 -27.11 -3.40 -5.42
N GLN A 74 -27.12 -4.69 -5.75
CA GLN A 74 -28.30 -5.56 -5.64
C GLN A 74 -28.39 -6.22 -4.27
N MET A 75 -27.24 -6.54 -3.67
CA MET A 75 -27.12 -7.22 -2.40
C MET A 75 -27.59 -6.34 -1.24
N SER A 76 -28.49 -6.87 -0.43
CA SER A 76 -29.01 -6.21 0.76
C SER A 76 -28.00 -6.26 1.92
N ALA A 77 -28.16 -5.38 2.92
CA ALA A 77 -27.27 -5.34 4.08
C ALA A 77 -27.21 -6.67 4.85
N GLU A 78 -28.34 -7.35 5.00
CA GLU A 78 -28.42 -8.64 5.68
C GLU A 78 -27.70 -9.76 4.90
N GLU A 79 -27.79 -9.74 3.57
CA GLU A 79 -27.04 -10.65 2.70
C GLU A 79 -25.54 -10.38 2.76
N TRP A 80 -25.14 -9.10 2.80
CA TRP A 80 -23.76 -8.66 3.01
C TRP A 80 -23.19 -9.17 4.34
N ASP A 81 -23.91 -8.96 5.43
CA ASP A 81 -23.48 -9.40 6.76
C ASP A 81 -23.35 -10.94 6.84
N ALA A 82 -24.25 -11.68 6.18
CA ALA A 82 -24.17 -13.14 6.13
C ALA A 82 -23.01 -13.66 5.26
N ALA A 83 -22.72 -12.99 4.14
CA ALA A 83 -21.63 -13.37 3.23
C ALA A 83 -20.23 -13.01 3.77
N PHE A 84 -20.12 -11.90 4.51
CA PHE A 84 -18.86 -11.38 5.03
C PHE A 84 -18.85 -11.34 6.55
N ASP A 85 -19.29 -12.44 7.17
CA ASP A 85 -19.41 -12.58 8.62
C ASP A 85 -18.02 -12.69 9.29
N PRO A 86 -17.59 -11.68 10.07
CA PRO A 86 -16.30 -11.69 10.75
C PRO A 86 -16.15 -12.82 11.77
N ASP A 87 -17.26 -13.33 12.32
CA ASP A 87 -17.23 -14.40 13.31
C ASP A 87 -16.86 -15.76 12.69
N THR A 88 -16.95 -15.88 11.36
CA THR A 88 -16.49 -17.07 10.61
C THR A 88 -15.03 -17.02 10.20
N TRP A 89 -14.36 -15.87 10.38
CA TRP A 89 -12.97 -15.71 9.97
C TRP A 89 -12.02 -16.52 10.85
N ILE A 90 -10.95 -17.01 10.21
CA ILE A 90 -9.87 -17.71 10.89
C ILE A 90 -9.18 -16.75 11.86
N THR A 91 -9.08 -17.16 13.12
CA THR A 91 -8.35 -16.47 14.19
C THR A 91 -7.38 -17.44 14.88
N GLY A 92 -6.65 -16.96 15.89
CA GLY A 92 -5.69 -17.76 16.66
C GLY A 92 -4.38 -17.99 15.92
N ASP A 93 -3.67 -19.04 16.31
CA ASP A 93 -2.38 -19.43 15.73
C ASP A 93 -2.51 -19.76 14.23
N ARG A 94 -3.65 -20.33 13.81
CA ARG A 94 -3.92 -20.63 12.40
C ARG A 94 -3.95 -19.37 11.54
N LEU A 95 -4.46 -18.25 12.06
CA LEU A 95 -4.39 -16.96 11.37
C LEU A 95 -2.94 -16.49 11.28
N LEU A 96 -2.19 -16.56 12.38
CA LEU A 96 -0.80 -16.13 12.40
C LEU A 96 0.09 -16.93 11.44
N ASP A 97 -0.15 -18.24 11.29
CA ASP A 97 0.52 -19.11 10.31
C ASP A 97 0.21 -18.70 8.88
N ARG A 98 -1.06 -18.40 8.59
CA ARG A 98 -1.49 -17.94 7.27
C ARG A 98 -0.93 -16.56 6.93
N VAL A 99 -0.98 -15.63 7.88
CA VAL A 99 -0.41 -14.29 7.73
C VAL A 99 1.10 -14.36 7.54
N ASP A 100 1.82 -15.19 8.30
CA ASP A 100 3.26 -15.38 8.16
C ASP A 100 3.64 -15.88 6.76
N ALA A 101 2.93 -16.89 6.23
CA ALA A 101 3.16 -17.40 4.87
C ALA A 101 2.84 -16.36 3.78
N GLU A 102 1.71 -15.67 3.88
CA GLU A 102 1.31 -14.60 2.95
C GLU A 102 2.34 -13.45 2.94
N LEU A 103 2.80 -13.02 4.12
CA LEU A 103 3.76 -11.95 4.25
C LEU A 103 5.13 -12.34 3.69
N LYS A 104 5.60 -13.56 3.93
CA LYS A 104 6.82 -14.07 3.29
C LYS A 104 6.71 -14.00 1.77
N SER A 105 5.58 -14.42 1.20
CA SER A 105 5.32 -14.32 -0.24
C SER A 105 5.34 -12.87 -0.74
N ARG A 106 4.68 -11.94 -0.04
CA ARG A 106 4.64 -10.52 -0.43
C ARG A 106 5.97 -9.78 -0.25
N ILE A 107 6.75 -10.13 0.75
CA ILE A 107 8.10 -9.57 0.92
C ILE A 107 9.00 -10.05 -0.23
N ALA A 108 8.88 -11.32 -0.63
CA ALA A 108 9.63 -11.88 -1.76
C ALA A 108 9.29 -11.17 -3.09
N THR A 109 8.00 -10.87 -3.33
CA THR A 109 7.55 -10.13 -4.53
C THR A 109 7.79 -8.62 -4.44
N ARG A 110 8.22 -8.11 -3.27
CA ARG A 110 8.42 -6.68 -2.95
C ARG A 110 7.13 -5.87 -2.92
N ASP A 111 6.00 -6.53 -2.66
CA ASP A 111 4.72 -5.85 -2.42
C ASP A 111 4.64 -5.31 -0.98
N VAL A 112 5.42 -5.88 -0.06
CA VAL A 112 5.57 -5.40 1.32
C VAL A 112 7.06 -5.19 1.61
N PHE A 113 7.42 -4.04 2.19
CA PHE A 113 8.79 -3.74 2.60
C PHE A 113 8.93 -3.76 4.13
N GLY A 114 9.53 -4.83 4.65
CA GLY A 114 9.82 -4.93 6.08
C GLY A 114 10.53 -6.23 6.46
N VAL A 115 10.99 -6.29 7.71
CA VAL A 115 11.43 -7.52 8.38
C VAL A 115 10.22 -8.13 9.08
N LEU A 116 10.05 -9.45 8.93
CA LEU A 116 9.01 -10.24 9.57
C LEU A 116 9.61 -11.03 10.74
N GLU A 117 8.98 -10.94 11.90
CA GLU A 117 9.36 -11.67 13.12
C GLU A 117 8.12 -12.25 13.81
N ARG A 118 8.28 -13.42 14.45
CA ARG A 118 7.34 -13.90 15.46
C ARG A 118 7.79 -13.49 16.84
N VAL A 119 6.90 -12.86 17.58
CA VAL A 119 7.16 -12.35 18.92
C VAL A 119 6.10 -12.84 19.88
N ARG A 120 6.47 -12.97 21.15
CA ARG A 120 5.55 -13.27 22.24
C ARG A 120 5.51 -12.08 23.17
N GLU A 121 4.32 -11.53 23.36
CA GLU A 121 4.07 -10.40 24.26
C GLU A 121 2.86 -10.75 25.14
N ASP A 122 2.98 -10.53 26.45
CA ASP A 122 1.97 -10.92 27.45
C ASP A 122 1.58 -12.42 27.43
N GLY A 123 2.48 -13.28 26.91
CA GLY A 123 2.25 -14.73 26.79
C GLY A 123 1.49 -15.15 25.54
N GLU A 124 1.11 -14.20 24.67
CA GLU A 124 0.44 -14.46 23.39
C GLU A 124 1.42 -14.32 22.23
N GLU A 125 1.37 -15.24 21.26
CA GLU A 125 2.12 -15.09 20.01
C GLU A 125 1.52 -14.00 19.13
N ARG A 126 2.40 -13.26 18.46
CA ARG A 126 2.06 -12.16 17.56
C ARG A 126 3.03 -12.16 16.40
N VAL A 127 2.55 -11.72 15.24
CA VAL A 127 3.41 -11.47 14.09
C VAL A 127 3.75 -9.99 14.08
N LEU A 128 5.04 -9.67 13.98
CA LEU A 128 5.56 -8.31 13.91
C LEU A 128 6.20 -8.10 12.54
N VAL A 129 5.80 -7.01 11.87
CA VAL A 129 6.47 -6.50 10.69
C VAL A 129 6.97 -5.10 10.97
N TYR A 130 8.23 -4.80 10.64
CA TYR A 130 8.75 -3.45 10.77
C TYR A 130 9.65 -3.06 9.61
N SER A 131 9.71 -1.76 9.34
CA SER A 131 10.57 -1.14 8.35
C SER A 131 11.34 0.03 8.96
N ASP A 132 12.01 0.80 8.10
CA ASP A 132 12.63 2.07 8.45
C ASP A 132 11.61 3.20 8.71
N GLU A 133 10.36 3.03 8.31
CA GLU A 133 9.32 4.08 8.31
C GLU A 133 8.08 3.72 9.14
N GLY A 134 8.02 2.53 9.74
CA GLY A 134 6.87 2.11 10.54
C GLY A 134 6.90 0.64 10.92
N TYR A 135 5.80 0.19 11.53
CA TYR A 135 5.63 -1.20 11.97
C TYR A 135 4.15 -1.59 12.02
N ALA A 136 3.90 -2.89 12.09
CA ALA A 136 2.60 -3.48 12.36
C ALA A 136 2.76 -4.73 13.24
N ILE A 137 1.89 -4.87 14.23
CA ILE A 137 1.76 -6.01 15.13
C ILE A 137 0.39 -6.63 14.87
N ILE A 138 0.39 -7.91 14.49
CA ILE A 138 -0.81 -8.70 14.25
C ILE A 138 -1.03 -9.60 15.45
N ARG A 139 -2.23 -9.51 16.02
CA ARG A 139 -2.67 -10.36 17.13
C ARG A 139 -3.39 -11.62 16.63
N PRO A 140 -3.50 -12.66 17.46
CA PRO A 140 -4.28 -13.86 17.12
C PRO A 140 -5.74 -13.54 16.80
N THR A 141 -6.29 -12.45 17.36
CA THR A 141 -7.66 -11.98 17.07
C THR A 141 -7.83 -11.40 15.66
N GLY A 142 -6.74 -11.22 14.91
CA GLY A 142 -6.74 -10.51 13.62
C GLY A 142 -6.67 -8.99 13.75
N GLU A 143 -6.65 -8.44 14.97
CA GLU A 143 -6.40 -7.02 15.18
C GLU A 143 -4.97 -6.65 14.76
N VAL A 144 -4.86 -5.61 13.95
CA VAL A 144 -3.58 -5.02 13.51
C VAL A 144 -3.39 -3.68 14.21
N ARG A 145 -2.26 -3.51 14.90
CA ARG A 145 -1.84 -2.21 15.46
C ARG A 145 -0.51 -1.81 14.85
N GLY A 146 -0.33 -0.54 14.54
CA GLY A 146 0.92 -0.09 13.94
C GLY A 146 0.91 1.37 13.52
N GLU A 147 1.93 1.74 12.76
CA GLU A 147 2.04 3.06 12.16
C GLU A 147 2.76 3.00 10.81
N GLY A 148 2.56 4.05 10.02
CA GLY A 148 3.25 4.23 8.74
C GLY A 148 2.70 3.36 7.61
N THR A 149 3.50 3.23 6.56
CA THR A 149 3.17 2.48 5.35
C THR A 149 2.99 0.99 5.62
N VAL A 150 3.74 0.45 6.60
CA VAL A 150 3.63 -0.95 7.01
C VAL A 150 2.21 -1.29 7.46
N LEU A 151 1.58 -0.49 8.33
CA LEU A 151 0.19 -0.75 8.75
C LEU A 151 -0.76 -0.83 7.54
N ARG A 152 -0.67 0.14 6.63
CA ARG A 152 -1.52 0.22 5.44
C ARG A 152 -1.37 -0.98 4.52
N ASP A 153 -0.16 -1.52 4.40
CA ASP A 153 0.13 -2.65 3.53
C ASP A 153 -0.26 -3.99 4.18
N ILE A 154 -0.26 -4.07 5.52
CA ILE A 154 -0.51 -5.28 6.30
C ILE A 154 -2.01 -5.49 6.60
N GLU A 155 -2.79 -4.45 6.85
CA GLU A 155 -4.23 -4.59 7.14
C GLU A 155 -4.99 -5.41 6.07
N PRO A 156 -4.82 -5.13 4.75
CA PRO A 156 -5.49 -5.93 3.72
C PRO A 156 -4.99 -7.38 3.68
N VAL A 157 -3.73 -7.61 4.02
CA VAL A 157 -3.12 -8.95 4.06
C VAL A 157 -3.78 -9.80 5.13
N VAL A 158 -3.93 -9.24 6.34
CA VAL A 158 -4.52 -9.95 7.47
C VAL A 158 -6.00 -10.26 7.20
N ALA A 159 -6.74 -9.32 6.62
CA ALA A 159 -8.13 -9.54 6.25
C ALA A 159 -8.29 -10.71 5.26
N LEU A 160 -7.46 -10.77 4.21
CA LEU A 160 -7.50 -11.87 3.24
C LEU A 160 -7.07 -13.20 3.88
N ALA A 161 -6.01 -13.20 4.68
CA ALA A 161 -5.52 -14.40 5.35
C ALA A 161 -6.53 -14.97 6.37
N ALA A 162 -7.40 -14.12 6.93
CA ALA A 162 -8.47 -14.52 7.82
C ALA A 162 -9.66 -15.19 7.10
N MET A 163 -9.85 -14.96 5.80
CA MET A 163 -10.88 -15.65 5.02
C MET A 163 -10.48 -17.11 4.75
N ASP A 164 -11.35 -18.06 5.06
CA ASP A 164 -11.09 -19.49 4.82
C ASP A 164 -11.05 -19.85 3.34
N SER A 165 -11.84 -19.17 2.52
CA SER A 165 -11.89 -19.32 1.05
C SER A 165 -10.64 -18.79 0.34
N TYR A 166 -9.87 -17.90 0.97
CA TYR A 166 -8.65 -17.36 0.38
C TYR A 166 -7.53 -18.40 0.42
N GLU A 167 -6.86 -18.64 -0.70
CA GLU A 167 -5.71 -19.54 -0.74
C GLU A 167 -4.41 -18.74 -0.56
N VAL A 168 -3.71 -19.00 0.55
CA VAL A 168 -2.44 -18.34 0.85
C VAL A 168 -1.34 -18.97 -0.01
N PRO A 169 -0.57 -18.20 -0.80
CA PRO A 169 0.54 -18.69 -1.59
C PRO A 169 1.65 -19.27 -0.70
N GLU A 170 2.20 -20.40 -1.12
CA GLU A 170 3.35 -21.01 -0.46
C GLU A 170 4.60 -20.13 -0.65
N PRO A 171 5.28 -19.71 0.44
CA PRO A 171 6.39 -18.79 0.34
C PRO A 171 7.65 -19.45 -0.24
N PRO A 172 8.47 -18.70 -1.01
CA PRO A 172 9.75 -19.20 -1.47
C PRO A 172 10.76 -19.33 -0.31
N ASP A 173 11.75 -20.22 -0.46
CA ASP A 173 12.81 -20.41 0.54
C ASP A 173 13.60 -19.11 0.83
N ASP A 174 13.86 -18.31 -0.21
CA ASP A 174 14.56 -17.02 -0.13
C ASP A 174 13.58 -15.85 -0.19
N TRP A 175 12.71 -15.76 0.82
CA TRP A 175 11.69 -14.71 0.92
C TRP A 175 12.22 -13.37 1.45
N SER A 176 13.38 -13.38 2.11
CA SER A 176 13.90 -12.23 2.83
C SER A 176 14.33 -11.08 1.89
N LEU A 177 14.36 -9.87 2.44
CA LEU A 177 14.79 -8.70 1.67
C LEU A 177 16.26 -8.84 1.18
N PRO A 178 16.54 -8.46 -0.08
CA PRO A 178 17.88 -8.62 -0.65
C PRO A 178 18.91 -7.75 0.07
N HIS A 179 20.19 -8.10 -0.09
CA HIS A 179 21.26 -7.25 0.39
C HIS A 179 21.30 -5.94 -0.41
N PRO A 180 21.45 -4.74 0.21
CA PRO A 180 21.51 -3.48 -0.53
C PRO A 180 22.48 -3.50 -1.73
N ASP A 181 23.67 -4.07 -1.54
CA ASP A 181 24.71 -4.17 -2.57
C ASP A 181 24.41 -5.19 -3.68
N SER A 182 23.40 -6.05 -3.50
CA SER A 182 22.94 -7.00 -4.52
C SER A 182 21.88 -6.41 -5.47
N VAL A 183 21.31 -5.25 -5.11
CA VAL A 183 20.32 -4.55 -5.94
C VAL A 183 21.04 -3.94 -7.15
N PRO A 184 20.68 -4.27 -8.41
CA PRO A 184 21.30 -3.69 -9.60
C PRO A 184 20.98 -2.19 -9.77
N GLU A 185 21.91 -1.44 -10.36
CA GLU A 185 21.70 -0.04 -10.75
C GLU A 185 20.84 0.05 -12.02
N GLY A 186 19.53 -0.16 -11.87
CA GLY A 186 18.55 0.04 -12.94
C GLY A 186 18.22 -1.21 -13.76
N SER A 187 16.93 -1.56 -13.83
CA SER A 187 16.40 -2.68 -14.64
C SER A 187 16.00 -2.26 -16.07
N GLY A 188 15.88 -0.96 -16.33
CA GLY A 188 15.36 -0.40 -17.59
C GLY A 188 16.41 -0.14 -18.68
N GLU A 189 17.70 -0.47 -18.48
CA GLU A 189 18.78 -0.04 -19.37
C GLU A 189 18.60 -0.52 -20.82
N PHE A 190 18.13 -1.76 -21.01
CA PHE A 190 17.90 -2.30 -22.35
C PHE A 190 16.75 -1.61 -23.09
N GLY A 191 15.62 -1.38 -22.42
CA GLY A 191 14.48 -0.66 -23.02
C GLY A 191 14.86 0.79 -23.36
N ASN A 192 15.57 1.44 -22.45
CA ASN A 192 16.12 2.78 -22.66
C ASN A 192 17.09 2.82 -23.85
N LEU A 193 17.96 1.81 -24.00
CA LEU A 193 18.88 1.70 -25.12
C LEU A 193 18.15 1.59 -26.47
N VAL A 194 17.11 0.75 -26.58
CA VAL A 194 16.33 0.60 -27.82
C VAL A 194 15.69 1.93 -28.21
N ILE A 195 15.04 2.62 -27.27
CA ILE A 195 14.41 3.93 -27.53
C ILE A 195 15.49 4.97 -27.91
N GLN A 196 16.65 4.94 -27.25
CA GLN A 196 17.75 5.85 -27.55
C GLN A 196 18.33 5.62 -28.96
N VAL A 197 18.43 4.37 -29.42
CA VAL A 197 18.84 4.04 -30.79
C VAL A 197 17.82 4.55 -31.80
N VAL A 198 16.52 4.33 -31.56
CA VAL A 198 15.45 4.86 -32.41
C VAL A 198 15.50 6.39 -32.45
N ALA A 199 15.65 7.04 -31.30
CA ALA A 199 15.79 8.49 -31.21
C ALA A 199 17.00 9.00 -32.00
N ALA A 200 18.15 8.33 -31.91
CA ALA A 200 19.35 8.68 -32.66
C ALA A 200 19.13 8.56 -34.18
N ILE A 201 18.55 7.45 -34.66
CA ILE A 201 18.23 7.26 -36.07
C ILE A 201 17.24 8.32 -36.56
N GLN A 202 16.19 8.60 -35.77
CA GLN A 202 15.18 9.60 -36.08
C GLN A 202 15.77 11.01 -36.18
N THR A 203 16.62 11.40 -35.23
CA THR A 203 17.34 12.67 -35.26
C THR A 203 18.27 12.75 -36.46
N LEU A 204 19.02 11.69 -36.77
CA LEU A 204 19.88 11.64 -37.95
C LEU A 204 19.08 11.76 -39.25
N ALA A 205 17.93 11.10 -39.35
CA ALA A 205 17.03 11.22 -40.50
C ALA A 205 16.50 12.66 -40.64
N GLY A 206 16.09 13.29 -39.53
CA GLY A 206 15.65 14.69 -39.51
C GLY A 206 16.73 15.67 -39.95
N VAL A 207 17.95 15.55 -39.39
CA VAL A 207 19.11 16.36 -39.80
C VAL A 207 19.42 16.13 -41.28
N SER A 208 19.47 14.88 -41.72
CA SER A 208 19.81 14.53 -43.11
C SER A 208 18.80 15.13 -44.09
N LEU A 209 17.50 15.09 -43.75
CA LEU A 209 16.45 15.64 -44.60
C LEU A 209 16.52 17.17 -44.68
N LEU A 210 16.86 17.85 -43.59
CA LEU A 210 17.06 19.31 -43.59
C LEU A 210 18.29 19.71 -44.41
N VAL A 211 19.41 19.00 -44.26
CA VAL A 211 20.63 19.24 -45.06
C VAL A 211 20.36 19.00 -46.54
N ALA A 212 19.69 17.89 -46.88
CA ALA A 212 19.32 17.61 -48.26
C ALA A 212 18.39 18.69 -48.84
N SER A 213 17.43 19.17 -48.05
CA SER A 213 16.54 20.27 -48.47
C SER A 213 17.29 21.55 -48.78
N ALA A 214 18.35 21.86 -48.03
CA ALA A 214 19.14 23.08 -48.22
C ALA A 214 20.15 22.97 -49.38
N VAL A 215 20.75 21.80 -49.59
CA VAL A 215 21.85 21.61 -50.56
C VAL A 215 21.36 21.14 -51.92
N ALA A 216 20.35 20.26 -51.97
CA ALA A 216 19.85 19.67 -53.22
C ALA A 216 18.69 20.46 -53.83
N ASP A 217 18.34 21.62 -53.26
CA ASP A 217 17.25 22.50 -53.69
C ASP A 217 15.96 21.71 -53.98
N LEU A 218 15.58 20.89 -53.00
CA LEU A 218 14.33 20.13 -53.02
C LEU A 218 13.19 21.15 -52.95
N GLY A 219 12.68 21.59 -54.10
CA GLY A 219 11.69 22.67 -54.26
C GLY A 219 10.31 22.45 -53.65
N THR A 220 10.19 21.66 -52.58
CA THR A 220 8.98 21.36 -51.82
C THR A 220 9.13 21.71 -50.35
N ILE A 221 8.10 22.31 -49.77
CA ILE A 221 8.03 22.63 -48.33
C ILE A 221 7.88 21.38 -47.44
N VAL A 222 7.49 20.25 -48.03
CA VAL A 222 7.22 19.00 -47.30
C VAL A 222 8.49 18.42 -46.70
N ALA A 223 9.61 18.44 -47.44
CA ALA A 223 10.88 17.89 -46.97
C ALA A 223 11.42 18.59 -45.70
N PRO A 224 11.53 19.93 -45.65
CA PRO A 224 11.99 20.59 -44.43
C PRO A 224 10.98 20.47 -43.28
N ALA A 225 9.67 20.49 -43.56
CA ALA A 225 8.64 20.29 -42.54
C ALA A 225 8.74 18.91 -41.87
N MET A 226 8.87 17.84 -42.66
CA MET A 226 9.08 16.50 -42.12
C MET A 226 10.40 16.42 -41.36
N GLY A 227 11.48 17.03 -41.86
CA GLY A 227 12.77 17.05 -41.17
C GLY A 227 12.67 17.64 -39.75
N ILE A 228 11.91 18.73 -39.60
CA ILE A 228 11.61 19.32 -38.29
C ILE A 228 10.81 18.34 -37.41
N ILE A 229 9.78 17.68 -37.94
CA ILE A 229 9.00 16.69 -37.18
C ILE A 229 9.90 15.54 -36.70
N PHE A 230 10.75 14.99 -37.57
CA PHE A 230 11.73 13.97 -37.23
C PHE A 230 12.63 14.44 -36.07
N LEU A 231 13.14 15.67 -36.13
CA LEU A 231 13.93 16.24 -35.04
C LEU A 231 13.14 16.38 -33.74
N LEU A 232 11.93 16.93 -33.78
CA LEU A 232 11.09 17.11 -32.59
C LEU A 232 10.79 15.79 -31.92
N VAL A 233 10.42 14.77 -32.69
CA VAL A 233 10.16 13.41 -32.18
C VAL A 233 11.45 12.81 -31.60
N GLY A 234 12.59 12.91 -32.29
CA GLY A 234 13.86 12.39 -31.78
C GLY A 234 14.29 13.05 -30.46
N VAL A 235 14.20 14.39 -30.37
CA VAL A 235 14.49 15.14 -29.13
C VAL A 235 13.54 14.74 -28.01
N PHE A 236 12.24 14.60 -28.30
CA PHE A 236 11.25 14.15 -27.32
C PHE A 236 11.58 12.75 -26.77
N LEU A 237 11.96 11.80 -27.63
CA LEU A 237 12.36 10.46 -27.20
C LEU A 237 13.61 10.48 -26.31
N PHE A 238 14.61 11.31 -26.64
CA PHE A 238 15.78 11.50 -25.78
C PHE A 238 15.40 12.06 -24.40
N ALA A 239 14.50 13.06 -24.36
CA ALA A 239 14.04 13.64 -23.11
C ALA A 239 13.29 12.61 -22.24
N MET A 240 12.45 11.78 -22.86
CA MET A 240 11.74 10.69 -22.19
C MET A 240 12.72 9.69 -21.56
N VAL A 241 13.73 9.22 -22.31
CA VAL A 241 14.74 8.28 -21.80
C VAL A 241 15.60 8.92 -20.69
N ALA A 242 15.98 10.19 -20.84
CA ALA A 242 16.75 10.89 -19.83
C ALA A 242 15.99 10.96 -18.48
N ASN A 243 14.68 11.25 -18.54
CA ASN A 243 13.83 11.27 -17.35
C ASN A 243 13.65 9.87 -16.75
N ALA A 244 13.43 8.85 -17.59
CA ALA A 244 13.30 7.45 -17.14
C ALA A 244 14.57 6.96 -16.43
N ARG A 245 15.74 7.21 -17.02
CA ARG A 245 17.03 6.83 -16.44
C ARG A 245 17.29 7.48 -15.08
N LEU A 246 16.93 8.75 -14.95
CA LEU A 246 17.07 9.49 -13.70
C LEU A 246 16.13 8.92 -12.62
N SER A 247 14.87 8.69 -12.97
CA SER A 247 13.88 8.10 -12.05
C SER A 247 14.25 6.68 -11.63
N ASP A 248 14.71 5.83 -12.54
CA ASP A 248 15.15 4.46 -12.23
C ASP A 248 16.33 4.46 -11.27
N ARG A 249 17.33 5.33 -11.52
CA ARG A 249 18.48 5.47 -10.64
C ARG A 249 18.07 5.91 -9.24
N PHE A 250 17.27 6.97 -9.13
CA PHE A 250 16.81 7.47 -7.83
C PHE A 250 16.03 6.41 -7.06
N ARG A 251 15.10 5.70 -7.71
CA ARG A 251 14.36 4.60 -7.07
C ARG A 251 15.27 3.48 -6.58
N SER A 252 16.28 3.10 -7.36
CA SER A 252 17.24 2.06 -6.95
C SER A 252 18.15 2.52 -5.81
N GLU A 253 18.56 3.79 -5.79
CA GLU A 253 19.36 4.37 -4.70
C GLU A 253 18.54 4.48 -3.42
N GLU A 254 17.32 5.02 -3.50
CA GLU A 254 16.38 5.11 -2.39
C GLU A 254 16.09 3.73 -1.78
N TYR A 255 15.78 2.73 -2.61
CA TYR A 255 15.55 1.37 -2.14
C TYR A 255 16.77 0.79 -1.41
N ARG A 256 18.00 1.03 -1.91
CA ARG A 256 19.21 0.60 -1.21
C ARG A 256 19.41 1.33 0.10
N ASP A 257 19.11 2.62 0.16
CA ASP A 257 19.25 3.42 1.38
C ASP A 257 18.27 2.94 2.45
N ARG A 258 17.02 2.61 2.08
CA ARG A 258 16.05 1.98 2.98
C ARG A 258 16.52 0.61 3.47
N LEU A 259 17.05 -0.24 2.58
CA LEU A 259 17.63 -1.54 2.97
C LEU A 259 18.84 -1.38 3.91
N ARG A 260 19.64 -0.32 3.74
CA ARG A 260 20.76 0.00 4.64
C ARG A 260 20.26 0.48 5.99
N ALA A 261 19.29 1.38 6.02
CA ALA A 261 18.68 1.89 7.25
C ALA A 261 18.12 0.74 8.09
N LEU A 262 17.39 -0.18 7.45
CA LEU A 262 16.84 -1.38 8.07
C LEU A 262 17.93 -2.30 8.68
N ARG A 263 19.09 -2.42 8.02
CA ARG A 263 20.21 -3.27 8.49
C ARG A 263 21.12 -2.58 9.50
N GLU A 264 21.27 -1.27 9.41
CA GLU A 264 22.05 -0.48 10.36
C GLU A 264 21.38 -0.46 11.73
N ALA A 265 20.03 -0.51 11.75
CA ALA A 265 19.23 -0.94 12.88
C ALA A 265 19.45 -2.44 13.16
N LYS A 266 20.68 -2.86 13.47
CA LYS A 266 21.08 -4.24 13.81
C LYS A 266 20.22 -4.92 14.90
N GLN A 267 19.32 -4.16 15.52
CA GLN A 267 18.28 -4.53 16.46
C GLN A 267 16.99 -3.79 16.08
N ARG A 268 15.84 -4.39 16.41
CA ARG A 268 14.49 -3.81 16.25
C ARG A 268 14.50 -2.29 16.55
N PRO A 269 13.91 -1.45 15.68
CA PRO A 269 13.87 -0.01 15.91
C PRO A 269 13.21 0.36 17.26
N GLU A 270 13.71 1.42 17.91
CA GLU A 270 13.25 1.83 19.26
C GLU A 270 11.77 2.21 19.32
N PHE A 271 11.18 2.61 18.20
CA PHE A 271 9.75 2.96 18.12
C PHE A 271 8.82 1.74 18.14
N VAL A 272 9.34 0.52 17.97
CA VAL A 272 8.51 -0.70 17.98
C VAL A 272 8.25 -1.14 19.42
N PRO A 273 6.99 -1.09 19.89
CA PRO A 273 6.65 -1.26 21.30
C PRO A 273 6.50 -2.75 21.66
N VAL A 274 7.59 -3.52 21.61
CA VAL A 274 7.58 -4.93 22.03
C VAL A 274 8.81 -5.22 22.88
N GLU A 275 8.60 -5.45 24.17
CA GLU A 275 9.62 -5.80 25.16
C GLU A 275 9.94 -7.32 25.08
N ASP A 276 10.94 -7.67 24.27
CA ASP A 276 11.61 -8.98 24.08
C ASP A 276 10.86 -10.30 24.39
N GLY A 277 10.72 -11.10 23.32
CA GLY A 277 10.37 -12.52 23.34
C GLY A 277 10.24 -13.06 21.92
N VAL A 278 11.33 -13.08 21.12
CA VAL A 278 11.28 -13.68 19.77
C VAL A 278 11.01 -15.18 19.91
N VAL A 279 9.91 -15.65 19.33
CA VAL A 279 9.63 -17.09 19.29
C VAL A 279 10.49 -17.66 18.18
N THR A 280 11.52 -18.41 18.55
CA THR A 280 12.28 -19.23 17.59
C THR A 280 11.66 -20.61 17.55
N ASP A 281 11.71 -21.28 16.39
CA ASP A 281 11.09 -22.61 16.17
C ASP A 281 11.53 -23.68 17.21
N GLU A 282 12.61 -23.43 17.96
CA GLU A 282 13.08 -24.29 19.05
C GLU A 282 12.17 -24.28 20.31
N ASP A 283 11.44 -23.18 20.58
CA ASP A 283 10.59 -23.06 21.78
C ASP A 283 9.29 -23.88 21.68
N GLY A 284 8.76 -24.07 20.47
CA GLY A 284 7.59 -24.92 20.23
C GLY A 284 7.84 -26.41 20.51
N ALA A 285 9.09 -26.87 20.34
CA ALA A 285 9.49 -28.24 20.59
C ALA A 285 9.75 -28.55 22.08
N ALA A 286 9.96 -27.53 22.92
CA ALA A 286 10.15 -27.69 24.36
C ALA A 286 8.81 -27.83 25.10
N SER A 287 7.79 -27.07 24.69
CA SER A 287 6.44 -27.11 25.29
C SER A 287 5.76 -28.48 25.16
N ASP A 288 5.98 -29.19 24.06
CA ASP A 288 5.39 -30.52 23.81
C ASP A 288 6.11 -31.65 24.58
N ARG A 289 7.35 -31.42 25.05
CA ARG A 289 8.10 -32.40 25.85
C ARG A 289 7.70 -32.41 27.32
N ASP A 290 7.28 -31.26 27.87
CA ASP A 290 6.89 -31.13 29.28
C ASP A 290 5.42 -31.50 29.54
N ARG A 291 4.63 -31.78 28.49
CA ARG A 291 3.24 -32.26 28.63
C ARG A 291 3.11 -33.77 28.80
N ASP A 292 4.19 -34.52 28.56
CA ASP A 292 4.21 -35.98 28.55
C ASP A 292 5.00 -36.62 29.73
N GLU A 293 5.40 -35.83 30.75
CA GLU A 293 6.01 -36.34 32.01
C GLU A 293 5.09 -36.28 33.24
#